data_AF-A0AAP4FJ14-F1
#
_entry.id   AF-A0AAP4FJ14-F1
#
_cell.length_a   1.000
_cell.length_b   1.000
_cell.length_c   1.000
_cell.angle_alpha   90.00
_cell.angle_beta   90.00
_cell.angle_gamma   90.00
#
_symmetry.space_group_name_H-M   'P 1'
#
loop_
_entity.id
_entity.type
_entity.pdbx_description
1 polymer ?
#
loop_
_entity_poly.entity_id
_entity_poly.type
_entity_poly.pdbx_seq_one_letter_code
_entity_poly.pdbx_strand_id
1 'polypeptide(L)'
;MLNTLRIKDKNLNFSDEVIEKKHKGQMSLFYYDELTYQPTHCENCSTKNENFSIVKNGKKTSTITLLKIMEMPAYLELQKQRFYCKSCDSHFTAKS
;
A
#
# COMPACT_ATOMS: atom_id res chain seq x y z
N MET A 1 16.43 5.63 2.18
CA MET A 1 15.64 5.73 0.93
C MET A 1 14.48 6.74 0.96
N LEU A 2 13.99 7.17 2.13
CA LEU A 2 12.89 8.13 2.33
C LEU A 2 12.91 9.43 1.50
N ASN A 3 14.06 9.86 0.98
CA ASN A 3 14.16 11.14 0.26
C ASN A 3 13.90 11.05 -1.25
N THR A 4 13.92 9.84 -1.85
CA THR A 4 13.86 9.71 -3.31
C THR A 4 12.45 9.91 -3.87
N LEU A 5 11.41 9.45 -3.16
CA LEU A 5 10.03 9.50 -3.66
C LEU A 5 9.24 10.71 -3.15
N ARG A 6 9.73 11.42 -2.13
CA ARG A 6 9.04 12.54 -1.44
C ARG A 6 7.60 12.22 -0.97
N ILE A 7 7.22 10.94 -0.89
CA ILE A 7 5.95 10.49 -0.33
C ILE A 7 6.06 10.55 1.19
N LYS A 8 5.12 11.23 1.85
CA LYS A 8 5.05 11.30 3.31
C LYS A 8 3.68 10.82 3.76
N ASP A 9 3.62 9.59 4.25
CA ASP A 9 2.45 9.04 4.94
C ASP A 9 2.94 8.24 6.15
N LYS A 10 2.32 8.49 7.31
CA LYS A 10 2.62 7.83 8.58
C LYS A 10 2.21 6.36 8.62
N ASN A 11 1.30 5.95 7.74
CA ASN A 11 0.77 4.59 7.64
C ASN A 11 1.50 3.77 6.55
N LEU A 12 2.47 4.38 5.88
CA LEU A 12 3.21 3.76 4.80
C LEU A 12 4.57 3.29 5.34
N ASN A 13 4.77 1.98 5.26
CA ASN A 13 6.00 1.30 5.64
C ASN A 13 6.83 1.12 4.38
N PHE A 14 7.92 1.88 4.29
CA PHE A 14 8.85 1.78 3.18
C PHE A 14 9.71 0.53 3.31
N SER A 15 9.84 -0.26 2.25
CA SER A 15 10.91 -1.26 2.17
C SER A 15 12.21 -0.56 1.76
N ASP A 16 13.32 -0.99 2.35
CA ASP A 16 14.65 -0.61 1.86
C ASP A 16 15.07 -1.44 0.63
N GLU A 17 14.21 -2.37 0.18
CA GLU A 17 14.45 -3.19 -1.00
C GLU A 17 14.11 -2.43 -2.29
N VAL A 18 15.08 -2.38 -3.19
CA VAL A 18 14.90 -1.93 -4.57
C VAL A 18 15.35 -3.03 -5.50
N ILE A 19 14.44 -3.48 -6.35
CA ILE A 19 14.72 -4.54 -7.33
C ILE A 19 14.82 -3.93 -8.71
N GLU A 20 15.97 -4.10 -9.34
CA GLU A 20 16.11 -3.86 -10.77
C GLU A 20 15.69 -5.11 -11.54
N LYS A 21 14.68 -4.99 -12.42
CA LYS A 21 14.20 -6.10 -13.25
C LYS A 21 13.72 -5.63 -14.62
N LYS A 22 13.75 -6.54 -15.59
CA LYS A 22 13.21 -6.28 -16.93
C LYS A 22 11.67 -6.25 -16.86
N HIS A 23 11.08 -5.12 -17.22
CA HIS A 23 9.63 -4.94 -17.32
C HIS A 23 9.29 -4.29 -18.66
N LYS A 24 8.33 -4.87 -19.39
CA LYS A 24 7.94 -4.39 -20.74
C LYS A 24 9.12 -4.20 -21.70
N GLY A 25 10.13 -5.07 -21.62
CA GLY A 25 11.30 -5.04 -22.50
C GLY A 25 12.44 -4.13 -22.05
N GLN A 26 12.25 -3.29 -21.02
CA GLN A 26 13.27 -2.37 -20.51
C GLN A 26 13.69 -2.74 -19.08
N MET A 27 14.95 -2.49 -18.70
CA MET A 27 15.35 -2.55 -17.30
C MET A 27 14.67 -1.43 -16.51
N SER A 28 14.10 -1.77 -15.36
CA SER A 28 13.29 -0.85 -14.55
C SER A 28 13.53 -1.09 -13.07
N LEU A 29 13.40 -0.02 -12.28
CA LEU A 29 13.52 -0.05 -10.83
C LEU A 29 12.14 -0.29 -10.20
N PHE A 30 12.08 -1.19 -9.22
CA PHE A 30 10.88 -1.48 -8.46
C PHE A 30 11.14 -1.25 -6.98
N TYR A 31 10.38 -0.31 -6.42
CA TYR A 31 10.27 -0.05 -4.99
C TYR A 31 9.05 -0.79 -4.45
N TYR A 32 9.10 -1.20 -3.19
CA TYR A 32 8.02 -1.97 -2.56
C TYR A 32 7.66 -1.33 -1.23
N ASP A 33 6.39 -0.95 -1.06
CA ASP A 33 5.93 -0.37 0.20
C ASP A 33 4.63 -1.03 0.64
N GLU A 34 4.35 -0.97 1.95
CA GLU A 34 3.08 -1.41 2.52
C GLU A 34 2.31 -0.24 3.13
N LEU A 35 1.05 -0.08 2.73
CA LEU A 35 0.12 0.86 3.36
C LEU A 35 -0.85 0.09 4.28
N THR A 36 -0.69 0.28 5.59
CA THR A 36 -1.47 -0.43 6.61
C THR A 36 -1.64 0.43 7.86
N TYR A 37 -2.78 0.30 8.52
CA TYR A 37 -3.07 0.97 9.79
C TYR A 37 -4.08 0.15 10.60
N GLN A 38 -4.32 0.57 11.84
CA GLN A 38 -5.43 0.04 12.63
C GLN A 38 -6.66 0.95 12.44
N PRO A 39 -7.70 0.52 11.71
CA PRO A 39 -8.89 1.34 11.50
C PRO A 39 -9.63 1.53 12.82
N THR A 40 -10.06 2.76 13.10
CA THR A 40 -10.90 3.05 14.28
C THR A 40 -12.37 2.78 14.02
N HIS A 41 -12.82 2.89 12.78
CA HIS A 41 -14.20 2.67 12.35
C HIS A 41 -14.23 2.02 10.96
N CYS A 42 -15.35 1.35 10.64
CA CYS A 42 -15.60 0.83 9.31
C CYS A 42 -15.91 1.98 8.34
N GLU A 43 -15.26 2.01 7.18
CA GLU A 43 -15.55 3.02 6.15
C GLU A 43 -16.94 2.88 5.52
N ASN A 44 -17.58 1.72 5.64
CA ASN A 44 -18.85 1.44 4.98
C ASN A 44 -20.07 1.61 5.91
N CYS A 45 -19.94 1.26 7.19
CA CYS A 45 -21.06 1.31 8.15
C CYS A 45 -20.77 2.14 9.42
N SER A 46 -19.58 2.75 9.52
CA SER A 46 -19.15 3.58 10.66
C SER A 46 -19.08 2.86 12.02
N THR A 47 -19.23 1.53 12.07
CA THR A 47 -19.08 0.77 13.32
C THR A 47 -17.65 0.90 13.83
N LYS A 48 -17.51 1.21 15.13
CA LYS A 48 -16.23 1.32 15.81
C LYS A 48 -15.52 -0.03 15.87
N ASN A 49 -14.20 -0.03 15.69
CA ASN A 49 -13.36 -1.22 15.76
C ASN A 49 -13.12 -1.66 17.21
N GLU A 50 -14.16 -2.18 17.85
CA GLU A 50 -14.09 -2.81 19.17
C GLU A 50 -14.13 -4.33 19.02
N ASN A 51 -13.50 -5.05 19.95
CA ASN A 51 -13.51 -6.52 20.01
C ASN A 51 -13.19 -7.22 18.67
N PHE A 52 -12.23 -6.69 17.90
CA PHE A 52 -11.85 -7.22 16.58
C PHE A 52 -13.03 -7.31 15.60
N SER A 53 -13.95 -6.34 15.64
CA SER A 53 -15.03 -6.18 14.65
C SER A 53 -14.50 -5.81 13.27
N ILE A 54 -13.30 -5.23 13.17
CA ILE A 54 -12.59 -5.03 11.91
C ILE A 54 -11.25 -5.77 11.94
N VAL A 55 -11.05 -6.66 10.97
CA VAL A 55 -9.87 -7.52 10.88
C VAL A 55 -9.14 -7.34 9.55
N LYS A 56 -7.84 -7.60 9.55
CA LYS A 56 -7.01 -7.67 8.33
C LYS A 56 -7.47 -8.87 7.49
N ASN A 57 -7.74 -8.66 6.20
CA ASN A 57 -8.21 -9.69 5.27
C ASN A 57 -7.44 -9.66 3.94
N GLY A 58 -6.14 -9.97 4.01
CA GLY A 58 -5.23 -9.93 2.86
C GLY A 58 -4.83 -8.52 2.44
N LYS A 59 -4.15 -8.41 1.30
CA LYS A 59 -3.64 -7.15 0.75
C LYS A 59 -4.02 -7.02 -0.73
N LYS A 60 -4.09 -5.78 -1.24
CA LYS A 60 -4.25 -5.47 -2.66
C LYS A 60 -3.06 -4.65 -3.13
N THR A 61 -2.32 -5.15 -4.10
CA THR A 61 -1.18 -4.44 -4.69
C THR A 61 -1.67 -3.43 -5.72
N SER A 62 -1.09 -2.23 -5.72
CA SER A 62 -1.26 -1.20 -6.74
C SER A 62 0.11 -0.81 -7.27
N THR A 63 0.33 -0.94 -8.57
CA THR A 63 1.57 -0.48 -9.21
C THR A 63 1.43 0.99 -9.60
N ILE A 64 2.30 1.84 -9.06
CA ILE A 64 2.32 3.28 -9.31
C ILE A 64 3.54 3.59 -10.17
N THR A 65 3.35 4.31 -11.28
CA THR A 65 4.47 4.75 -12.12
C THR A 65 5.10 5.97 -11.49
N LEU A 66 6.42 5.96 -11.34
CA LEU A 66 7.21 7.05 -10.80
C LEU A 66 7.91 7.81 -11.93
N LEU A 67 8.48 8.97 -11.58
CA LEU A 67 9.46 9.61 -12.44
C LEU A 67 10.66 8.69 -12.64
N LYS A 68 11.29 8.78 -13.80
CA LYS A 68 12.52 8.02 -14.07
C LYS A 68 13.58 8.35 -13.03
N ILE A 69 14.31 7.33 -12.60
CA ILE A 69 15.43 7.46 -11.67
C ILE A 69 16.64 6.89 -12.41
N MET A 70 17.69 7.70 -12.55
CA MET A 70 18.89 7.32 -13.31
C MET A 70 18.57 6.86 -14.75
N GLU A 71 17.71 7.60 -15.45
CA GLU A 71 17.22 7.28 -16.81
C GLU A 71 16.43 5.96 -16.96
N MET A 72 16.21 5.22 -15.88
CA MET A 72 15.41 4.01 -15.86
C MET A 72 13.95 4.30 -15.47
N PRO A 73 12.96 3.65 -16.10
CA PRO A 73 11.60 3.64 -15.57
C PRO A 73 11.61 3.10 -14.14
N ALA A 74 10.83 3.75 -13.28
CA ALA A 74 10.70 3.37 -11.88
C ALA A 74 9.22 3.15 -11.53
N TYR A 75 8.97 2.15 -10.70
CA TYR A 75 7.63 1.77 -10.26
C TYR A 75 7.63 1.55 -8.75
N LEU A 76 6.53 1.90 -8.10
CA LEU A 76 6.24 1.55 -6.72
C LEU A 76 5.14 0.49 -6.70
N GLU A 77 5.44 -0.69 -6.18
CA GLU A 77 4.47 -1.72 -5.86
C GLU A 77 3.94 -1.52 -4.45
N LEU A 78 2.81 -0.81 -4.34
CA LEU A 78 2.21 -0.47 -3.07
C LEU A 78 1.20 -1.54 -2.65
N GLN A 79 1.54 -2.31 -1.61
CA GLN A 79 0.64 -3.28 -1.00
C GLN A 79 -0.29 -2.60 0.00
N LYS A 80 -1.57 -2.54 -0.31
CA LYS A 80 -2.57 -1.91 0.57
C LYS A 80 -3.30 -2.96 1.40
N GLN A 81 -3.35 -2.78 2.71
CA GLN A 81 -4.09 -3.67 3.61
C GLN A 81 -5.58 -3.65 3.27
N ARG A 82 -6.17 -4.83 3.06
CA ARG A 82 -7.64 -4.99 3.01
C ARG A 82 -8.15 -5.28 4.41
N PHE A 83 -9.28 -4.70 4.75
CA PHE A 83 -9.99 -4.91 5.99
C PHE A 83 -11.35 -5.55 5.71
N TYR A 84 -11.81 -6.37 6.65
CA TYR A 84 -13.15 -6.94 6.67
C TYR A 84 -13.85 -6.50 7.94
N CYS A 85 -15.08 -5.98 7.79
CA CYS A 85 -15.93 -5.59 8.90
C CYS A 85 -16.97 -6.68 9.17
N LYS A 86 -16.93 -7.26 10.37
CA LYS A 86 -17.87 -8.30 10.81
C LYS A 86 -19.28 -7.77 11.09
N SER A 87 -19.45 -6.46 11.23
CA SER A 87 -20.74 -5.84 11.58
C SER A 87 -21.65 -5.62 10.37
N CYS A 88 -21.08 -5.49 9.17
CA CYS A 88 -21.83 -5.22 7.94
C CYS A 88 -21.37 -6.09 6.75
N ASP A 89 -20.56 -7.12 7.03
CA ASP A 89 -20.03 -8.07 6.05
C ASP A 89 -19.36 -7.44 4.82
N SER A 90 -18.76 -6.27 5.02
CA SER A 90 -18.16 -5.49 3.93
C SER A 90 -16.63 -5.47 4.02
N HIS A 91 -16.03 -5.12 2.88
CA HIS A 91 -14.59 -4.92 2.77
C HIS A 91 -14.25 -3.48 2.46
N PHE A 92 -13.12 -3.02 2.94
CA PHE A 92 -12.51 -1.77 2.52
C PHE A 92 -10.98 -1.93 2.46
N THR A 93 -10.30 -0.99 1.80
CA THR A 93 -8.84 -1.06 1.59
C THR A 93 -8.22 0.19 2.16
N ALA A 94 -7.05 0.06 2.80
CA ALA A 94 -6.28 1.18 3.31
C ALA A 94 -6.06 2.24 2.23
N LYS A 95 -6.33 3.49 2.61
CA LYS A 95 -6.11 4.69 1.77
C LYS A 95 -5.07 5.58 2.46
N SER A 96 -4.32 6.29 1.61
CA SER A 96 -3.35 7.33 1.96
C SER A 96 -4.04 8.67 1.84
#